data_AF-A0A364K2M9-F1
#
_entry.id   AF-A0A364K2M9-F1
#
_cell.length_a   1.000
_cell.length_b   1.000
_cell.length_c   1.000
_cell.angle_alpha   90.00
_cell.angle_beta   90.00
_cell.angle_gamma   90.00
#
_symmetry.space_group_name_H-M   'P 1'
#
loop_
_entity.id
_entity.type
_entity.pdbx_description
1 polymer ?
#
loop_
_entity_poly.entity_id
_entity_poly.type
_entity_poly.pdbx_seq_one_letter_code
_entity_poly.pdbx_strand_id
1 'polypeptide(L)'
;MDLRPEEAFMLGYKPACTCQKGNLRLKPYFDRLLEGKYPNYRFNDLEAYIFFRTEEEKEQFVQDMKSVELYSVEYVIKLGTVLGIPPKSINFFAKYWESDYPKGKIGVNCSGIVFATHVDILIEEVEYLWNKYRNTRAEEYPTIVEIGNNEYRYVINYGDVLELYSVAQDVSKIMSGKVTA
;
A
#
# COMPACT_ATOMS: atom_id res chain seq x y z
N MET A 1 5.44 12.64 -9.98
CA MET A 1 6.45 11.59 -9.76
C MET A 1 5.85 10.62 -8.75
N ASP A 2 5.90 9.32 -9.01
CA ASP A 2 5.30 8.33 -8.10
C ASP A 2 6.25 8.08 -6.95
N LEU A 3 5.75 8.29 -5.73
CA LEU A 3 6.56 8.04 -4.55
C LEU A 3 6.56 6.55 -4.23
N ARG A 4 7.76 6.01 -3.97
CA ARG A 4 7.91 4.60 -3.60
C ARG A 4 7.60 4.38 -2.11
N PRO A 5 7.14 3.17 -1.73
CA PRO A 5 6.92 2.81 -0.33
C PRO A 5 8.12 3.05 0.59
N GLU A 6 9.32 2.74 0.13
CA GLU A 6 10.55 2.90 0.92
C GLU A 6 10.90 4.38 1.13
N GLU A 7 10.61 5.23 0.15
CA GLU A 7 10.79 6.68 0.25
C GLU A 7 9.77 7.30 1.20
N ALA A 8 8.49 6.95 1.06
CA ALA A 8 7.44 7.39 1.97
C ALA A 8 7.73 6.97 3.43
N PHE A 9 8.33 5.79 3.61
CA PHE A 9 8.88 5.39 4.89
C PHE A 9 10.05 6.31 5.27
N MET A 10 11.11 6.48 4.50
CA MET A 10 12.19 7.40 4.92
C MET A 10 11.74 8.86 5.18
N LEU A 11 10.65 9.32 4.55
CA LEU A 11 10.08 10.66 4.77
C LEU A 11 9.30 10.83 6.09
N GLY A 12 8.93 9.74 6.76
CA GLY A 12 8.46 9.78 8.16
C GLY A 12 6.98 9.49 8.41
N TYR A 13 6.14 9.32 7.37
CA TYR A 13 4.69 9.19 7.58
C TYR A 13 4.12 7.79 7.26
N LYS A 14 4.79 6.97 6.45
CA LYS A 14 4.42 5.55 6.31
C LYS A 14 4.91 4.77 7.55
N PRO A 15 4.07 3.97 8.23
CA PRO A 15 4.45 3.35 9.51
C PRO A 15 5.53 2.27 9.36
N ALA A 16 5.39 1.39 8.38
CA ALA A 16 6.36 0.35 8.06
C ALA A 16 6.50 0.19 6.54
N CYS A 17 7.63 -0.34 6.07
CA CYS A 17 7.80 -0.70 4.66
C CYS A 17 8.40 -2.09 4.50
N THR A 18 7.93 -2.83 3.50
CA THR A 18 8.63 -4.01 3.01
C THR A 18 9.67 -3.61 1.97
N CYS A 19 10.80 -4.31 1.95
CA CYS A 19 11.83 -4.16 0.92
C CYS A 19 12.56 -5.49 0.72
N GLN A 20 12.92 -5.81 -0.53
CA GLN A 20 13.53 -7.09 -0.89
C GLN A 20 15.02 -6.93 -1.15
N LYS A 21 15.83 -7.70 -0.44
CA LYS A 21 17.28 -7.78 -0.65
C LYS A 21 17.56 -8.51 -1.97
N GLY A 22 18.57 -8.04 -2.70
CA GLY A 22 18.97 -8.59 -4.00
C GLY A 22 18.19 -8.06 -5.21
N ASN A 23 17.08 -7.33 -4.99
CA ASN A 23 16.40 -6.63 -6.08
C ASN A 23 17.20 -5.37 -6.47
N LEU A 24 17.81 -5.36 -7.65
CA LEU A 24 18.65 -4.24 -8.13
C LEU A 24 17.92 -2.90 -8.14
N ARG A 25 16.61 -2.90 -8.40
CA ARG A 25 15.77 -1.68 -8.40
C ARG A 25 15.54 -1.14 -7.00
N LEU A 26 15.54 -2.02 -5.99
CA LEU A 26 15.29 -1.66 -4.59
C LEU A 26 16.60 -1.49 -3.79
N LYS A 27 17.74 -1.96 -4.33
CA LYS A 27 19.03 -1.94 -3.64
C LYS A 27 19.38 -0.57 -3.02
N PRO A 28 19.25 0.59 -3.73
CA PRO A 28 19.59 1.87 -3.12
C PRO A 28 18.73 2.21 -1.90
N TYR A 29 17.46 1.79 -1.89
CA TYR A 29 16.57 2.01 -0.76
C TYR A 29 16.87 1.04 0.37
N PHE A 30 17.11 -0.23 0.05
CA PHE A 30 17.50 -1.25 1.03
C PHE A 30 18.78 -0.87 1.77
N ASP A 31 19.82 -0.43 1.04
CA ASP A 31 21.08 0.02 1.63
C ASP A 31 20.84 1.21 2.59
N ARG A 32 20.07 2.21 2.15
CA ARG A 32 19.72 3.38 2.98
C ARG A 32 18.92 3.02 4.23
N LEU A 33 18.00 2.06 4.14
CA LEU A 33 17.25 1.58 5.30
C LEU A 33 18.16 0.90 6.34
N LEU A 34 19.17 0.14 5.88
CA LEU A 34 20.18 -0.46 6.75
C LEU A 34 21.13 0.59 7.34
N GLU A 35 21.63 1.52 6.53
CA GLU A 35 22.50 2.62 6.98
C GLU A 35 21.80 3.52 8.00
N GLY A 36 20.50 3.76 7.81
CA GLY A 36 19.63 4.46 8.76
C GLY A 36 19.36 3.69 10.05
N LYS A 37 19.83 2.44 10.15
CA LYS A 37 19.66 1.54 11.31
C LYS A 37 18.20 1.36 11.72
N TYR A 38 17.28 1.34 10.76
CA TYR A 38 15.88 1.08 11.05
C TYR A 38 15.71 -0.35 11.58
N PRO A 39 14.97 -0.53 12.70
CA PRO A 39 14.55 -1.85 13.18
C PRO A 39 13.92 -2.65 12.05
N ASN A 40 14.31 -3.90 11.88
CA ASN A 40 13.82 -4.73 10.79
C ASN A 40 13.65 -6.19 11.17
N TYR A 41 12.74 -6.85 10.48
CA TYR A 41 12.49 -8.29 10.58
C TYR A 41 12.60 -8.92 9.19
N ARG A 42 13.34 -10.02 9.10
CA ARG A 42 13.50 -10.79 7.87
C ARG A 42 12.47 -11.92 7.82
N PHE A 43 11.71 -11.99 6.73
CA PHE A 43 10.92 -13.18 6.42
C PHE A 43 11.88 -14.26 5.89
N ASN A 44 11.98 -15.38 6.61
CA ASN A 44 13.05 -16.39 6.47
C ASN A 44 13.35 -16.80 5.01
N ASP A 45 12.33 -16.94 4.18
CA ASP A 45 12.45 -17.66 2.90
C ASP A 45 12.48 -16.77 1.65
N LEU A 46 12.28 -15.46 1.78
CA LEU A 46 12.04 -14.57 0.61
C LEU A 46 13.11 -13.49 0.36
N GLU A 47 14.18 -13.46 1.16
CA GLU A 47 15.08 -12.30 1.22
C GLU A 47 14.30 -10.97 1.37
N ALA A 48 13.10 -11.05 1.95
CA ALA A 48 12.19 -9.95 2.16
C ALA A 48 12.29 -9.48 3.61
N TYR A 49 12.34 -8.17 3.76
CA TYR A 49 12.44 -7.52 5.06
C TYR A 49 11.25 -6.60 5.24
N ILE A 50 10.81 -6.45 6.48
CA ILE A 50 9.95 -5.35 6.91
C ILE A 50 10.73 -4.46 7.87
N PHE A 51 10.65 -3.15 7.65
CA PHE A 51 11.32 -2.11 8.43
C PHE A 51 10.28 -1.31 9.23
N PHE A 52 10.65 -0.92 10.45
CA PHE A 52 9.81 -0.25 11.44
C PHE A 52 10.46 1.06 11.91
N ARG A 53 9.69 1.96 12.53
CA ARG A 53 10.22 3.22 13.08
C ARG A 53 10.96 2.97 14.38
N THR A 54 10.45 2.05 15.19
CA THR A 54 11.00 1.78 16.51
C THR A 54 11.16 0.30 16.78
N GLU A 55 11.99 -0.03 17.76
CA GLU A 55 12.21 -1.41 18.19
C GLU A 55 10.92 -1.98 18.81
N GLU A 56 10.15 -1.16 19.53
CA GLU A 56 8.87 -1.55 20.12
C GLU A 56 7.84 -1.97 19.05
N GLU A 57 7.75 -1.23 17.94
CA GLU A 57 6.88 -1.60 16.81
C GLU A 57 7.28 -2.95 16.18
N LYS A 58 8.60 -3.18 16.04
CA LYS A 58 9.13 -4.45 15.52
C LYS A 58 8.81 -5.59 16.47
N GLU A 59 9.06 -5.42 17.76
CA GLU A 59 8.81 -6.44 18.78
C GLU A 59 7.33 -6.80 18.86
N GLN A 60 6.45 -5.79 18.84
CA GLN A 60 5.00 -6.01 18.80
C GLN A 60 4.60 -6.82 17.57
N PHE A 61 5.10 -6.46 16.40
CA PHE A 61 4.85 -7.23 15.17
C PHE A 61 5.32 -8.68 15.29
N VAL A 62 6.54 -8.92 15.79
CA VAL A 62 7.07 -10.28 15.96
C VAL A 62 6.22 -11.10 16.92
N GLN A 63 5.75 -10.52 18.03
CA GLN A 63 4.85 -11.20 18.95
C GLN A 63 3.50 -11.52 18.29
N ASP A 64 2.91 -10.54 17.59
CA ASP A 64 1.62 -10.70 16.91
C ASP A 64 1.64 -11.75 15.80
N MET A 65 2.82 -12.04 15.24
CA MET A 65 3.02 -12.98 14.15
C MET A 65 3.50 -14.37 14.61
N LYS A 66 3.82 -14.55 15.89
CA LYS A 66 4.49 -15.77 16.40
C LYS A 66 3.70 -17.07 16.16
N SER A 67 2.37 -17.00 16.18
CA SER A 67 1.48 -18.14 15.96
C SER A 67 0.70 -18.05 14.65
N VAL A 68 1.03 -17.09 13.79
CA VAL A 68 0.31 -16.82 12.55
C VAL A 68 0.97 -17.60 11.43
N GLU A 69 0.21 -18.47 10.78
CA GLU A 69 0.70 -19.23 9.63
C GLU A 69 1.06 -18.28 8.47
N LEU A 70 2.26 -18.45 7.90
CA LEU A 70 2.70 -17.65 6.77
C LEU A 70 1.74 -17.80 5.60
N TYR A 71 1.39 -16.68 4.96
CA TYR A 71 0.42 -16.63 3.86
C TYR A 71 -1.00 -17.11 4.21
N SER A 72 -1.36 -17.20 5.49
CA SER A 72 -2.78 -17.29 5.87
C SER A 72 -3.50 -15.96 5.62
N VAL A 73 -4.83 -16.00 5.59
CA VAL A 73 -5.67 -14.78 5.58
C VAL A 73 -5.31 -13.87 6.77
N GLU A 74 -5.07 -14.44 7.95
CA GLU A 74 -4.67 -13.68 9.14
C GLU A 74 -3.30 -12.99 8.94
N TYR A 75 -2.33 -13.69 8.33
CA TYR A 75 -1.03 -13.13 7.98
C TYR A 75 -1.17 -11.88 7.11
N VAL A 76 -1.99 -11.96 6.06
CA VAL A 76 -2.23 -10.86 5.13
C VAL A 76 -2.85 -9.66 5.84
N ILE A 77 -3.84 -9.90 6.72
CA ILE A 77 -4.51 -8.84 7.47
C ILE A 77 -3.54 -8.12 8.40
N LYS A 78 -2.76 -8.88 9.19
CA LYS A 78 -1.78 -8.32 10.13
C LYS A 78 -0.68 -7.57 9.41
N LEU A 79 -0.13 -8.13 8.33
CA LEU A 79 0.89 -7.48 7.52
C LEU A 79 0.37 -6.17 6.91
N GLY A 80 -0.81 -6.19 6.27
CA GLY A 80 -1.40 -5.00 5.66
C GLY A 80 -1.64 -3.89 6.69
N THR A 81 -2.09 -4.26 7.89
CA THR A 81 -2.34 -3.32 8.99
C THR A 81 -1.06 -2.58 9.40
N VAL A 82 0.02 -3.32 9.61
CA VAL A 82 1.33 -2.77 9.99
C VAL A 82 1.91 -1.88 8.89
N LEU A 83 1.68 -2.22 7.62
CA LEU A 83 2.09 -1.41 6.47
C LEU A 83 1.28 -0.11 6.31
N GLY A 84 0.24 0.09 7.13
CA GLY A 84 -0.61 1.26 7.11
C GLY A 84 -1.67 1.25 6.00
N ILE A 85 -1.98 0.06 5.46
CA ILE A 85 -3.01 -0.08 4.43
C ILE A 85 -4.40 0.20 5.04
N PRO A 86 -5.30 0.85 4.31
CA PRO A 86 -6.68 1.04 4.75
C PRO A 86 -7.43 -0.28 5.06
N PRO A 87 -8.19 -0.35 6.18
CA PRO A 87 -8.80 -1.61 6.64
C PRO A 87 -9.76 -2.28 5.65
N LYS A 88 -10.56 -1.51 4.89
CA LYS A 88 -11.52 -2.14 3.95
C LYS A 88 -10.81 -2.76 2.77
N SER A 89 -9.69 -2.19 2.33
CA SER A 89 -8.83 -2.70 1.28
C SER A 89 -8.08 -3.94 1.74
N ILE A 90 -7.63 -3.97 3.00
CA ILE A 90 -7.07 -5.19 3.61
C ILE A 90 -8.10 -6.31 3.58
N ASN A 91 -9.32 -6.05 4.07
CA ASN A 91 -10.38 -7.05 4.12
C ASN A 91 -10.82 -7.49 2.72
N PHE A 92 -10.91 -6.55 1.78
CA PHE A 92 -11.18 -6.84 0.38
C PHE A 92 -10.12 -7.80 -0.16
N PHE A 93 -8.84 -7.47 -0.03
CA PHE A 93 -7.75 -8.29 -0.53
C PHE A 93 -7.69 -9.67 0.15
N ALA A 94 -7.86 -9.70 1.48
CA ALA A 94 -7.88 -10.92 2.29
C ALA A 94 -9.00 -11.89 1.88
N LYS A 95 -10.19 -11.38 1.54
CA LYS A 95 -11.32 -12.19 1.06
C LYS A 95 -11.00 -12.99 -0.21
N TYR A 96 -10.13 -12.46 -1.07
CA TYR A 96 -9.74 -13.10 -2.33
C TYR A 96 -8.34 -13.71 -2.29
N TRP A 97 -7.73 -13.80 -1.10
CA TRP A 97 -6.37 -14.30 -0.96
C TRP A 97 -6.24 -15.78 -1.36
N GLU A 98 -7.27 -16.58 -1.08
CA GLU A 98 -7.31 -18.03 -1.36
C GLU A 98 -8.17 -18.38 -2.58
N SER A 99 -8.75 -17.38 -3.27
CA SER A 99 -9.64 -17.59 -4.41
C SER A 99 -9.08 -16.96 -5.69
N ASP A 100 -9.73 -17.25 -6.82
CA ASP A 100 -9.43 -16.56 -8.07
C ASP A 100 -9.53 -15.04 -7.93
N TYR A 101 -8.61 -14.38 -8.63
CA TYR A 101 -8.39 -12.93 -8.59
C TYR A 101 -9.68 -12.15 -8.90
N PRO A 102 -10.09 -11.18 -8.06
CA PRO A 102 -11.38 -10.53 -8.22
C PRO A 102 -11.42 -9.64 -9.46
N LYS A 103 -12.50 -9.77 -10.24
CA LYS A 103 -12.88 -8.76 -11.23
C LYS A 103 -13.07 -7.41 -10.51
N GLY A 104 -12.61 -6.32 -11.12
CA GLY A 104 -12.77 -4.97 -10.54
C GLY A 104 -11.64 -4.51 -9.61
N LYS A 105 -10.53 -5.27 -9.49
CA LYS A 105 -9.35 -4.84 -8.75
C LYS A 105 -8.73 -3.58 -9.36
N ILE A 106 -8.45 -2.59 -8.53
CA ILE A 106 -7.64 -1.42 -8.86
C ILE A 106 -6.39 -1.37 -7.99
N GLY A 107 -5.29 -0.87 -8.56
CA GLY A 107 -4.09 -0.50 -7.82
C GLY A 107 -4.19 0.96 -7.37
N VAL A 108 -3.78 1.24 -6.14
CA VAL A 108 -3.72 2.59 -5.60
C VAL A 108 -2.35 2.83 -4.99
N ASN A 109 -1.74 3.96 -5.31
CA ASN A 109 -0.57 4.50 -4.61
C ASN A 109 -0.94 5.87 -4.04
N CYS A 110 -1.23 5.93 -2.74
CA CYS A 110 -1.51 7.17 -2.03
C CYS A 110 -0.27 7.59 -1.24
N SER A 111 0.50 8.53 -1.79
CA SER A 111 1.76 9.04 -1.20
C SER A 111 2.71 7.92 -0.74
N GLY A 112 2.90 6.86 -1.54
CA GLY A 112 3.76 5.72 -1.23
C GLY A 112 3.12 4.61 -0.37
N ILE A 113 1.85 4.77 0.04
CA ILE A 113 1.05 3.66 0.55
C ILE A 113 0.40 2.99 -0.66
N VAL A 114 1.02 1.88 -1.09
CA VAL A 114 0.61 1.10 -2.26
C VAL A 114 -0.25 -0.08 -1.83
N PHE A 115 -1.42 -0.25 -2.42
CA PHE A 115 -2.36 -1.32 -2.10
C PHE A 115 -3.31 -1.63 -3.27
N ALA A 116 -3.98 -2.77 -3.18
CA ALA A 116 -5.05 -3.14 -4.08
C ALA A 116 -6.41 -2.93 -3.41
N THR A 117 -7.40 -2.46 -4.15
CA THR A 117 -8.75 -2.23 -3.62
C THR A 117 -9.82 -2.39 -4.70
N HIS A 118 -11.06 -2.02 -4.37
CA HIS A 118 -12.21 -1.99 -5.27
C HIS A 118 -12.74 -0.56 -5.44
N VAL A 119 -13.31 -0.26 -6.60
CA VAL A 119 -13.82 1.09 -6.92
C VAL A 119 -14.89 1.56 -5.92
N ASP A 120 -15.76 0.66 -5.46
CA ASP A 120 -16.86 1.01 -4.53
C ASP A 120 -16.37 1.55 -3.18
N ILE A 121 -15.12 1.26 -2.80
CA ILE A 121 -14.51 1.72 -1.54
C ILE A 121 -13.35 2.69 -1.79
N LEU A 122 -13.05 3.05 -3.04
CA LEU A 122 -11.89 3.88 -3.39
C LEU A 122 -11.89 5.23 -2.66
N ILE A 123 -13.02 5.95 -2.71
CA ILE A 123 -13.13 7.30 -2.14
C ILE A 123 -12.84 7.26 -0.64
N GLU A 124 -13.53 6.37 0.08
CA GLU A 124 -13.40 6.26 1.53
C GLU A 124 -11.97 5.89 1.96
N GLU A 125 -11.31 5.01 1.22
CA GLU A 125 -9.97 4.53 1.59
C GLU A 125 -8.89 5.60 1.31
N VAL A 126 -9.04 6.39 0.24
CA VAL A 126 -8.16 7.54 -0.03
C VAL A 126 -8.36 8.64 1.00
N GLU A 127 -9.62 9.00 1.31
CA GLU A 127 -9.93 9.98 2.35
C GLU A 127 -9.42 9.52 3.74
N TYR A 128 -9.52 8.23 4.06
CA TYR A 128 -8.93 7.66 5.27
C TYR A 128 -7.43 7.91 5.34
N LEU A 129 -6.68 7.67 4.25
CA LEU A 129 -5.24 7.88 4.23
C LEU A 129 -4.87 9.36 4.36
N TRP A 130 -5.56 10.24 3.64
CA TRP A 130 -5.36 11.68 3.75
C TRP A 130 -5.60 12.18 5.18
N ASN A 131 -6.59 11.63 5.87
CA ASN A 131 -6.89 12.00 7.25
C ASN A 131 -5.96 11.37 8.29
N LYS A 132 -5.56 10.11 8.10
CA LYS A 132 -4.73 9.38 9.07
C LYS A 132 -3.26 9.81 9.03
N TYR A 133 -2.74 10.03 7.83
CA TYR A 133 -1.32 10.33 7.62
C TYR A 133 -1.13 11.80 7.21
N ARG A 134 -1.77 12.72 7.93
CA ARG A 134 -1.59 14.18 7.76
C ARG A 134 -0.15 14.56 8.07
N ASN A 135 0.67 14.56 7.03
CA ASN A 135 2.07 14.97 7.06
C ASN A 135 2.26 15.88 5.86
N THR A 136 2.81 17.07 6.08
CA THR A 136 2.97 18.08 5.02
C THR A 136 3.77 17.56 3.82
N ARG A 137 4.69 16.61 4.03
CA ARG A 137 5.42 15.97 2.92
C ARG A 137 4.56 15.00 2.13
N ALA A 138 3.60 14.33 2.75
CA ALA A 138 2.69 13.43 2.05
C ALA A 138 1.76 14.19 1.09
N GLU A 139 1.45 15.46 1.41
CA GLU A 139 0.61 16.36 0.61
C GLU A 139 1.28 16.78 -0.71
N GLU A 140 2.61 16.70 -0.79
CA GLU A 140 3.38 17.01 -2.01
C GLU A 140 3.25 15.92 -3.08
N TYR A 141 2.71 14.75 -2.73
CA TYR A 141 2.62 13.60 -3.64
C TYR A 141 1.16 13.26 -3.97
N PRO A 142 0.84 13.07 -5.25
CA PRO A 142 -0.52 12.73 -5.65
C PRO A 142 -0.88 11.29 -5.29
N THR A 143 -2.20 11.02 -5.25
CA THR A 143 -2.75 9.68 -5.30
C THR A 143 -2.78 9.20 -6.74
N ILE A 144 -2.24 8.01 -7.01
CA ILE A 144 -2.27 7.36 -8.31
C ILE A 144 -3.27 6.19 -8.26
N VAL A 145 -4.16 6.09 -9.24
CA VAL A 145 -5.09 4.96 -9.40
C VAL A 145 -4.81 4.27 -10.74
N GLU A 146 -4.56 2.97 -10.70
CA GLU A 146 -4.16 2.15 -11.87
C GLU A 146 -5.14 0.99 -12.10
N ILE A 147 -5.50 0.76 -13.36
CA ILE A 147 -6.39 -0.32 -13.81
C ILE A 147 -5.67 -1.13 -14.90
N GLY A 148 -5.89 -2.44 -14.94
CA GLY A 148 -5.51 -3.28 -16.08
C GLY A 148 -4.00 -3.36 -16.32
N ASN A 149 -3.18 -3.42 -15.26
CA ASN A 149 -1.71 -3.35 -15.37
C ASN A 149 -1.21 -2.07 -16.07
N ASN A 150 -1.73 -0.92 -15.64
CA ASN A 150 -1.39 0.42 -16.13
C ASN A 150 -1.97 0.77 -17.51
N GLU A 151 -3.03 0.07 -17.94
CA GLU A 151 -3.81 0.47 -19.12
C GLU A 151 -4.47 1.83 -18.89
N TYR A 152 -5.02 2.04 -17.70
CA TYR A 152 -5.54 3.33 -17.26
C TYR A 152 -4.80 3.77 -16.00
N ARG A 153 -4.43 5.05 -15.98
CA ARG A 153 -3.67 5.66 -14.89
C ARG A 153 -4.16 7.07 -14.62
N TYR A 154 -4.72 7.27 -13.44
CA TYR A 154 -5.23 8.56 -12.97
C TYR A 154 -4.29 9.14 -11.92
N VAL A 155 -4.15 10.47 -11.93
CA VAL A 155 -3.32 11.23 -10.99
C VAL A 155 -4.21 12.26 -10.29
N ILE A 156 -4.36 12.13 -8.98
CA ILE A 156 -5.24 12.96 -8.17
C ILE A 156 -4.36 13.72 -7.17
N ASN A 157 -4.38 15.05 -7.22
CA ASN A 157 -3.63 15.85 -6.25
C ASN A 157 -4.17 15.61 -4.83
N TYR A 158 -3.29 15.73 -3.83
CA TYR A 158 -3.69 15.57 -2.43
C TYR A 158 -4.84 16.54 -2.09
N GLY A 159 -5.90 16.01 -1.46
CA GLY A 159 -7.05 16.81 -1.04
C GLY A 159 -7.99 17.23 -2.18
N ASP A 160 -7.71 16.86 -3.43
CA ASP A 160 -8.63 17.10 -4.55
C ASP A 160 -9.77 16.09 -4.54
N VAL A 161 -10.75 16.35 -3.68
CA VAL A 161 -11.91 15.50 -3.51
C VAL A 161 -12.74 15.46 -4.78
N LEU A 162 -12.91 16.58 -5.52
CA LEU A 162 -13.73 16.59 -6.73
C LEU A 162 -13.14 15.69 -7.82
N GLU A 163 -11.83 15.76 -8.02
CA GLU A 163 -11.13 14.88 -8.96
C GLU A 163 -11.21 13.41 -8.50
N LEU A 164 -11.07 13.12 -7.20
CA LEU A 164 -11.23 11.77 -6.66
C LEU A 164 -12.61 11.17 -6.99
N TYR A 165 -13.69 11.95 -6.82
CA TYR A 165 -15.04 11.50 -7.18
C TYR A 165 -15.21 11.29 -8.69
N SER A 166 -14.65 12.18 -9.51
CA SER A 166 -14.64 12.05 -10.98
C SER A 166 -13.95 10.75 -11.41
N VAL A 167 -12.73 10.50 -10.90
CA VAL A 167 -11.97 9.28 -11.17
C VAL A 167 -12.73 8.04 -10.73
N ALA A 168 -13.35 8.04 -9.54
CA ALA A 168 -14.14 6.89 -9.08
C ALA A 168 -15.31 6.55 -10.02
N GLN A 169 -16.00 7.57 -10.57
CA GLN A 169 -17.06 7.37 -11.55
C GLN A 169 -16.52 6.77 -12.85
N ASP A 170 -15.39 7.25 -13.34
CA ASP A 170 -14.78 6.76 -14.58
C ASP A 170 -14.25 5.33 -14.43
N VAL A 171 -13.57 5.04 -13.32
CA VAL A 171 -13.15 3.67 -12.96
C VAL A 171 -14.37 2.73 -12.94
N SER A 172 -15.50 3.16 -12.37
CA SER A 172 -16.73 2.35 -12.32
C SER A 172 -17.30 2.07 -13.72
N LYS A 173 -17.26 3.05 -14.63
CA LYS A 173 -17.65 2.86 -16.04
C LYS A 173 -16.73 1.86 -16.75
N ILE A 174 -15.41 1.97 -16.56
CA ILE A 174 -14.42 1.05 -17.14
C ILE A 174 -14.69 -0.37 -16.63
N MET A 175 -14.85 -0.55 -15.32
CA MET A 175 -15.04 -1.87 -14.71
C MET A 175 -16.37 -2.53 -15.07
N SER A 176 -17.40 -1.74 -15.39
CA SER A 176 -18.68 -2.27 -15.87
C SER A 176 -18.70 -2.59 -17.36
N GLY A 177 -17.58 -2.41 -18.08
CA GLY A 177 -17.51 -2.63 -19.53
C GLY A 177 -18.29 -1.59 -20.34
N LYS A 178 -18.63 -0.44 -19.74
CA LYS A 178 -19.39 0.64 -20.39
C LYS A 178 -18.49 1.64 -21.14
N VAL A 179 -17.18 1.41 -21.14
CA VAL A 179 -16.21 2.15 -21.95
C VAL A 179 -15.80 1.24 -23.11
N THR A 180 -16.33 1.54 -24.30
CA THR A 180 -15.79 1.04 -25.57
C THR A 180 -14.81 2.07 -26.10
N ALA A 181 -13.62 1.59 -26.50
CA ALA A 181 -12.57 2.38 -27.14
C ALA A 181 -13.06 3.17 -28.37
#